data_AF-A0A833AMA0-F1
#
_entry.id   AF-A0A833AMA0-F1
#
_cell.length_a   1.000
_cell.length_b   1.000
_cell.length_c   1.000
_cell.angle_alpha   90.00
_cell.angle_beta   90.00
_cell.angle_gamma   90.00
#
_symmetry.space_group_name_H-M   'P 1'
#
loop_
_entity.id
_entity.type
_entity.pdbx_description
1 polymer ?
#
loop_
_entity_poly.entity_id
_entity_poly.type
_entity_poly.pdbx_seq_one_letter_code
_entity_poly.pdbx_strand_id
1 'polypeptide(L)'
;MKKHYILVALLSVYVLTGCDHHKSDVHDAAHNEVDLSATPAELKLTPQFQDVLKKEMQEIQAAMQVILPLLTKGESEKTAKLADQIHSSFILRQTLSPEELKELVQLLPARFIKMDRAFHAEAAKLATAAREGDFKKSAEIYGVMVNACVSCHTQFAQEQFPDLNRQQER
;
A
#
# COMPACT_ATOMS: atom_id res chain seq x y z
N MET A 1 -16.69 29.26 56.21
CA MET A 1 -17.95 30.04 56.29
C MET A 1 -18.01 30.90 55.03
N LYS A 2 -18.97 30.84 54.09
CA LYS A 2 -20.36 30.36 54.05
C LYS A 2 -20.65 29.71 52.69
N LYS A 3 -21.41 28.61 52.70
CA LYS A 3 -22.16 28.00 51.59
C LYS A 3 -23.54 28.66 51.50
N HIS A 4 -24.03 29.00 50.31
CA HIS A 4 -25.46 29.13 49.91
C HIS A 4 -25.46 28.92 48.38
N TYR A 5 -25.89 27.83 47.72
CA TYR A 5 -27.10 27.00 47.71
C TYR A 5 -28.40 27.69 47.28
N ILE A 6 -28.97 27.13 46.18
CA ILE A 6 -30.40 26.87 45.92
C ILE A 6 -31.19 28.11 45.36
N LEU A 7 -32.06 28.09 44.34
CA LEU A 7 -33.12 27.14 43.94
C LEU A 7 -33.69 27.50 42.54
N VAL A 8 -33.92 26.47 41.71
CA VAL A 8 -35.06 26.15 40.80
C VAL A 8 -35.95 27.27 40.23
N ALA A 9 -36.14 27.22 38.89
CA ALA A 9 -37.41 27.25 38.14
C ALA A 9 -37.09 27.50 36.65
N LEU A 10 -37.74 26.96 35.61
CA LEU A 10 -38.91 26.10 35.44
C LEU A 10 -38.86 25.59 33.98
N LEU A 11 -39.54 24.48 33.74
CA LEU A 11 -39.75 23.83 32.46
C LEU A 11 -40.25 24.79 31.34
N SER A 12 -39.75 24.58 30.13
CA SER A 12 -40.54 24.75 28.92
C SER A 12 -40.28 23.60 27.96
N VAL A 13 -41.22 22.66 27.97
CA VAL A 13 -41.34 21.61 26.96
C VAL A 13 -41.97 22.25 25.74
N TYR A 14 -41.22 22.37 24.65
CA TYR A 14 -41.80 22.53 23.32
C TYR A 14 -41.69 21.19 22.59
N VAL A 15 -42.81 20.48 22.52
CA VAL A 15 -43.05 19.43 21.53
C VAL A 15 -43.57 20.13 20.28
N LEU A 16 -42.80 20.10 19.20
CA LEU A 16 -43.31 20.28 17.85
C LEU A 16 -42.62 19.26 16.92
N THR A 17 -43.41 18.23 16.61
CA THR A 17 -43.57 17.62 15.28
C THR A 17 -42.44 17.76 14.25
N GLY A 18 -41.84 16.62 13.92
CA GLY A 18 -41.05 16.42 12.71
C GLY A 18 -40.73 14.93 12.52
N CYS A 19 -41.71 14.15 12.04
CA CYS A 19 -41.44 12.83 11.47
C CYS A 19 -40.87 13.02 10.07
N ASP A 20 -39.59 13.36 9.97
CA ASP A 20 -38.89 13.30 8.69
C ASP A 20 -38.43 11.86 8.47
N HIS A 21 -39.15 11.18 7.57
CA HIS A 21 -38.68 9.99 6.89
C HIS A 21 -37.36 10.33 6.20
N HIS A 22 -36.23 9.97 6.82
CA HIS A 22 -34.97 9.91 6.10
C HIS A 22 -35.02 8.70 5.18
N LYS A 23 -35.56 8.96 4.00
CA LYS A 23 -35.56 8.09 2.83
C LYS A 23 -34.12 7.67 2.60
N SER A 24 -33.91 6.36 2.60
CA SER A 24 -32.69 5.71 2.12
C SER A 24 -32.46 6.13 0.68
N ASP A 25 -31.63 7.16 0.48
CA ASP A 25 -31.12 7.46 -0.84
C ASP A 25 -30.09 6.38 -1.18
N VAL A 26 -30.59 5.48 -2.02
CA VAL A 26 -29.85 4.55 -2.84
C VAL A 26 -28.77 5.34 -3.58
N HIS A 27 -27.55 5.26 -3.08
CA HIS A 27 -26.39 5.53 -3.91
C HIS A 27 -26.20 4.31 -4.81
N ASP A 28 -26.79 4.40 -6.00
CA ASP A 28 -26.32 3.72 -7.20
C ASP A 28 -24.91 4.24 -7.54
N ALA A 29 -23.93 3.82 -6.73
CA ALA A 29 -22.57 3.75 -7.20
C ALA A 29 -22.46 2.40 -7.90
N ALA A 30 -22.40 2.44 -9.23
CA ALA A 30 -22.05 1.29 -10.04
C ALA A 30 -20.88 0.55 -9.39
N HIS A 31 -21.21 -0.56 -8.72
CA HIS A 31 -20.25 -1.54 -8.28
C HIS A 31 -19.62 -2.08 -9.55
N ASN A 32 -18.51 -1.47 -9.95
CA ASN A 32 -17.55 -2.16 -10.78
C ASN A 32 -17.06 -3.30 -9.90
N GLU A 33 -17.73 -4.46 -10.02
CA GLU A 33 -17.31 -5.69 -9.39
C GLU A 33 -15.90 -5.98 -9.90
N VAL A 34 -14.91 -5.47 -9.16
CA VAL A 34 -13.55 -5.94 -9.27
C VAL A 34 -13.63 -7.35 -8.75
N ASP A 35 -13.67 -8.29 -9.68
CA ASP A 35 -13.59 -9.70 -9.42
C ASP A 35 -12.42 -9.99 -8.48
N LEU A 36 -12.75 -10.18 -7.20
CA LEU A 36 -11.81 -10.54 -6.14
C LEU A 36 -11.38 -12.01 -6.26
N SER A 37 -11.98 -12.78 -7.19
CA SER A 37 -11.73 -14.20 -7.43
C SER A 37 -10.73 -14.46 -8.55
N ALA A 38 -9.98 -13.45 -9.00
CA ALA A 38 -8.88 -13.67 -9.95
C ALA A 38 -7.92 -14.73 -9.38
N THR A 39 -7.99 -15.93 -9.95
CA THR A 39 -7.13 -17.07 -9.63
C THR A 39 -5.70 -16.60 -9.60
N PRO A 40 -4.90 -17.01 -8.59
CA PRO A 40 -3.48 -16.71 -8.58
C PRO A 40 -2.87 -17.05 -9.94
N ALA A 41 -2.28 -16.06 -10.56
CA ALA A 41 -1.84 -16.13 -11.93
C ALA A 41 -0.34 -15.93 -11.95
N GLU A 42 0.37 -16.98 -12.34
CA GLU A 42 1.79 -16.86 -12.64
C GLU A 42 1.98 -15.85 -13.80
N LEU A 43 2.99 -15.00 -13.69
CA LEU A 43 3.31 -14.03 -14.72
C LEU A 43 3.92 -14.74 -15.94
N LYS A 44 3.21 -14.71 -17.06
CA LYS A 44 3.69 -15.27 -18.34
C LYS A 44 4.66 -14.31 -19.03
N LEU A 45 5.86 -14.20 -18.47
CA LEU A 45 6.93 -13.35 -19.00
C LEU A 45 7.90 -14.16 -19.87
N THR A 46 8.49 -13.51 -20.88
CA THR A 46 9.65 -14.07 -21.61
C THR A 46 10.84 -14.22 -20.66
N PRO A 47 11.83 -15.10 -20.95
CA PRO A 47 13.01 -15.25 -20.09
C PRO A 47 13.72 -13.91 -19.79
N GLN A 48 13.84 -13.05 -20.81
CA GLN A 48 14.42 -11.71 -20.66
C GLN A 48 13.68 -10.87 -19.61
N PHE A 49 12.35 -10.81 -19.68
CA PHE A 49 11.55 -10.03 -18.73
C PHE A 49 11.48 -10.66 -17.34
N GLN A 50 11.56 -11.99 -17.25
CA GLN A 50 11.69 -12.67 -15.95
C GLN A 50 12.99 -12.28 -15.25
N ASP A 51 14.10 -12.25 -15.97
CA ASP A 51 15.40 -11.91 -15.40
C ASP A 51 15.45 -10.44 -14.94
N VAL A 52 14.88 -9.54 -15.74
CA VAL A 52 14.69 -8.13 -15.37
C VAL A 52 13.88 -7.98 -14.08
N LEU A 53 12.72 -8.64 -14.00
CA LEU A 53 11.87 -8.58 -12.81
C LEU A 53 12.56 -9.17 -11.58
N LYS A 54 13.24 -10.32 -11.71
CA LYS A 54 13.98 -10.94 -10.61
C LYS A 54 15.07 -10.02 -10.08
N LYS A 55 15.80 -9.35 -10.97
CA LYS A 55 16.84 -8.40 -10.58
C LYS A 55 16.26 -7.23 -9.78
N GLU A 56 15.16 -6.65 -10.23
CA GLU A 56 14.49 -5.58 -9.49
C GLU A 56 14.04 -6.05 -8.10
N MET A 57 13.41 -7.23 -8.00
CA MET A 57 12.98 -7.78 -6.71
C MET A 57 14.16 -8.00 -5.74
N GLN A 58 15.32 -8.41 -6.25
CA GLN A 58 16.54 -8.56 -5.44
C GLN A 58 17.06 -7.21 -4.92
N GLU A 59 17.06 -6.16 -5.77
CA GLU A 59 17.48 -4.81 -5.39
C GLU A 59 16.53 -4.22 -4.33
N ILE A 60 15.22 -4.37 -4.52
CA ILE A 60 14.19 -3.97 -3.56
C ILE A 60 14.38 -4.70 -2.23
N GLN A 61 14.57 -6.02 -2.26
CA GLN A 61 14.80 -6.81 -1.06
C GLN A 61 16.04 -6.34 -0.29
N ALA A 62 17.16 -6.11 -1.00
CA ALA A 62 18.39 -5.64 -0.38
C ALA A 62 18.19 -4.27 0.30
N ALA A 63 17.52 -3.32 -0.37
CA ALA A 63 17.21 -2.03 0.23
C ALA A 63 16.29 -2.15 1.45
N MET A 64 15.23 -2.96 1.36
CA MET A 64 14.29 -3.20 2.46
C MET A 64 14.97 -3.79 3.70
N GLN A 65 15.92 -4.72 3.53
CA GLN A 65 16.69 -5.31 4.63
C GLN A 65 17.58 -4.29 5.36
N VAL A 66 18.04 -3.26 4.65
CA VAL A 66 18.91 -2.21 5.22
C VAL A 66 18.09 -1.07 5.85
N ILE A 67 16.90 -0.75 5.30
CA ILE A 67 16.06 0.35 5.80
C ILE A 67 15.64 0.14 7.25
N LEU A 68 15.18 -1.07 7.63
CA LEU A 68 14.69 -1.32 8.98
C LEU A 68 15.72 -0.98 10.07
N PRO A 69 16.97 -1.49 10.04
CA PRO A 69 17.96 -1.12 11.04
C PRO A 69 18.32 0.37 10.99
N LEU A 70 18.27 1.04 9.83
CA LEU A 70 18.49 2.50 9.75
C LEU A 70 17.39 3.29 10.47
N LEU A 71 16.13 2.89 10.31
CA LEU A 71 15.00 3.48 11.03
C LEU A 71 15.20 3.39 12.55
N THR A 72 15.59 2.21 13.04
CA THR A 72 15.80 2.01 14.49
C THR A 72 17.00 2.78 15.06
N LYS A 73 17.93 3.20 14.20
CA LYS A 73 19.11 4.01 14.56
C LYS A 73 18.89 5.50 14.38
N GLY A 74 17.75 5.93 13.83
CA GLY A 74 17.49 7.34 13.51
C GLY A 74 18.29 7.86 12.32
N GLU A 75 18.67 7.00 11.37
CA GLU A 75 19.51 7.36 10.21
C GLU A 75 18.65 7.87 9.04
N SER A 76 18.10 9.09 9.21
CA SER A 76 17.16 9.74 8.27
C SER A 76 17.64 9.77 6.82
N GLU A 77 18.82 10.34 6.55
CA GLU A 77 19.31 10.55 5.18
C GLU A 77 19.55 9.23 4.44
N LYS A 78 20.14 8.24 5.13
CA LYS A 78 20.39 6.91 4.55
C LYS A 78 19.09 6.18 4.26
N THR A 79 18.12 6.29 5.18
CA THR A 79 16.77 5.74 4.98
C THR A 79 16.11 6.37 3.77
N ALA A 80 16.09 7.71 3.70
CA ALA A 80 15.48 8.45 2.61
C ALA A 80 16.10 8.08 1.25
N LYS A 81 17.43 7.97 1.20
CA LYS A 81 18.16 7.59 -0.02
C LYS A 81 17.76 6.20 -0.51
N LEU A 82 17.70 5.20 0.37
CA LEU A 82 17.31 3.84 -0.01
C LEU A 82 15.84 3.76 -0.42
N ALA A 83 14.96 4.47 0.27
CA ALA A 83 13.55 4.53 -0.09
C ALA A 83 13.34 5.23 -1.47
N ASP A 84 14.09 6.29 -1.76
CA ASP A 84 14.12 6.92 -3.09
C ASP A 84 14.68 5.99 -4.17
N GLN A 85 15.66 5.15 -3.84
CA GLN A 85 16.19 4.15 -4.77
C GLN A 85 15.13 3.11 -5.12
N ILE A 86 14.38 2.62 -4.12
CA ILE A 86 13.21 1.76 -4.36
C ILE A 86 12.17 2.51 -5.21
N HIS A 87 11.81 3.75 -4.88
CA HIS A 87 10.85 4.51 -5.69
C HIS A 87 11.28 4.63 -7.15
N SER A 88 12.58 4.84 -7.37
CA SER A 88 13.19 5.03 -8.69
C SER A 88 13.49 3.71 -9.40
N SER A 89 13.35 2.55 -8.74
CA SER A 89 13.66 1.24 -9.33
C SER A 89 12.61 0.75 -10.31
N PHE A 90 11.40 1.33 -10.28
CA PHE A 90 10.23 0.94 -11.06
C PHE A 90 10.59 0.33 -12.42
N ILE A 91 10.56 -1.00 -12.48
CA ILE A 91 10.68 -1.88 -13.65
C ILE A 91 11.89 -1.57 -14.56
N LEU A 92 13.01 -1.11 -13.97
CA LEU A 92 14.23 -0.78 -14.71
C LEU A 92 14.00 0.21 -15.87
N ARG A 93 13.46 1.40 -15.57
CA ARG A 93 13.41 2.53 -16.53
C ARG A 93 14.73 2.83 -17.25
N GLN A 94 15.86 2.32 -16.74
CA GLN A 94 17.20 2.54 -17.29
C GLN A 94 17.70 1.40 -18.19
N THR A 95 17.12 0.20 -18.16
CA THR A 95 17.64 -0.94 -18.93
C THR A 95 16.75 -1.37 -20.10
N LEU A 96 15.47 -0.99 -20.10
CA LEU A 96 14.55 -1.33 -21.19
C LEU A 96 14.41 -0.18 -22.19
N SER A 97 14.40 -0.49 -23.48
CA SER A 97 14.01 0.45 -24.52
C SER A 97 12.51 0.81 -24.39
N PRO A 98 12.05 1.93 -24.98
CA PRO A 98 10.62 2.25 -25.03
C PRO A 98 9.75 1.13 -25.63
N GLU A 99 10.29 0.40 -26.60
CA GLU A 99 9.64 -0.75 -27.25
C GLU A 99 9.55 -1.94 -26.31
N GLU A 100 10.64 -2.30 -25.62
CA GLU A 100 10.67 -3.38 -24.63
C GLU A 100 9.74 -3.07 -23.45
N LEU A 101 9.68 -1.81 -23.01
CA LEU A 101 8.76 -1.38 -21.96
C LEU A 101 7.30 -1.53 -22.41
N LYS A 102 7.00 -1.17 -23.67
CA LYS A 102 5.66 -1.33 -24.24
C LYS A 102 5.27 -2.81 -24.33
N GLU A 103 6.21 -3.67 -24.73
CA GLU A 103 6.00 -5.12 -24.78
C GLU A 103 5.75 -5.68 -23.37
N LEU A 104 6.59 -5.35 -22.40
CA LEU A 104 6.46 -5.81 -21.02
C LEU A 104 5.11 -5.42 -20.41
N VAL A 105 4.67 -4.17 -20.60
CA VAL A 105 3.39 -3.69 -20.08
C VAL A 105 2.20 -4.45 -20.69
N GLN A 106 2.32 -4.96 -21.91
CA GLN A 106 1.28 -5.80 -22.52
C GLN A 106 1.23 -7.23 -21.95
N LEU A 107 2.34 -7.73 -21.42
CA LEU A 107 2.43 -9.05 -20.81
C LEU A 107 1.96 -9.07 -19.34
N LEU A 108 2.03 -7.93 -18.65
CA LEU A 108 1.71 -7.83 -17.23
C LEU A 108 0.21 -7.63 -16.98
N PRO A 109 -0.39 -8.38 -16.03
CA PRO A 109 -1.77 -8.13 -15.60
C PRO A 109 -1.93 -6.70 -15.06
N ALA A 110 -3.06 -6.05 -15.37
CA ALA A 110 -3.35 -4.70 -14.87
C ALA A 110 -3.28 -4.60 -13.33
N ARG A 111 -3.67 -5.67 -12.63
CA ARG A 111 -3.59 -5.76 -11.16
C ARG A 111 -2.14 -5.79 -10.68
N PHE A 112 -1.24 -6.50 -11.35
CA PHE A 112 0.19 -6.49 -11.04
C PHE A 112 0.75 -5.07 -11.16
N ILE A 113 0.52 -4.40 -12.30
CA ILE A 113 0.98 -3.03 -12.55
C ILE A 113 0.46 -2.06 -11.48
N LYS A 114 -0.81 -2.21 -11.06
CA LYS A 114 -1.41 -1.37 -10.02
C LYS A 114 -0.73 -1.58 -8.66
N MET A 115 -0.48 -2.83 -8.27
CA MET A 115 0.16 -3.16 -7.01
C MET A 115 1.61 -2.69 -6.98
N ASP A 116 2.34 -2.89 -8.07
CA ASP A 116 3.71 -2.43 -8.23
C ASP A 116 3.82 -0.91 -8.14
N ARG A 117 2.95 -0.16 -8.83
CA ARG A 117 2.88 1.31 -8.70
C ARG A 117 2.57 1.77 -7.28
N ALA A 118 1.65 1.09 -6.60
CA ALA A 118 1.30 1.43 -5.22
C ALA A 118 2.49 1.22 -4.29
N PHE A 119 3.22 0.11 -4.42
CA PHE A 119 4.44 -0.16 -3.65
C PHE A 119 5.49 0.94 -3.83
N HIS A 120 5.76 1.31 -5.08
CA HIS A 120 6.73 2.37 -5.40
C HIS A 120 6.29 3.76 -4.91
N ALA A 121 4.98 4.02 -4.81
CA ALA A 121 4.47 5.25 -4.22
C ALA A 121 4.65 5.27 -2.69
N GLU A 122 4.49 4.13 -2.00
CA GLU A 122 4.82 4.03 -0.58
C GLU A 122 6.32 4.24 -0.31
N ALA A 123 7.19 3.76 -1.20
CA ALA A 123 8.63 4.04 -1.12
C ALA A 123 8.93 5.55 -1.19
N ALA A 124 8.26 6.29 -2.08
CA ALA A 124 8.40 7.75 -2.13
C ALA A 124 7.92 8.43 -0.83
N LYS A 125 6.79 7.99 -0.28
CA LYS A 125 6.29 8.51 1.01
C LYS A 125 7.25 8.22 2.15
N LEU A 126 7.83 7.01 2.18
CA LEU A 126 8.85 6.63 3.16
C LEU A 126 10.05 7.56 3.06
N ALA A 127 10.51 7.87 1.84
CA ALA A 127 11.62 8.78 1.64
C ALA A 127 11.33 10.19 2.16
N THR A 128 10.13 10.72 1.91
CA THR A 128 9.68 12.00 2.46
C THR A 128 9.64 11.99 3.99
N ALA A 129 8.96 11.01 4.59
CA ALA A 129 8.87 10.90 6.06
C ALA A 129 10.25 10.77 6.72
N ALA A 130 11.16 10.02 6.10
CA ALA A 130 12.53 9.86 6.59
C ALA A 130 13.33 11.18 6.53
N ARG A 131 13.19 11.97 5.46
CA ARG A 131 13.79 13.32 5.33
C ARG A 131 13.29 14.28 6.39
N GLU A 132 12.02 14.16 6.75
CA GLU A 132 11.38 14.96 7.81
C GLU A 132 11.78 14.50 9.22
N GLY A 133 12.48 13.36 9.34
CA GLY A 133 12.87 12.79 10.64
C GLY A 133 11.72 12.12 11.39
N ASP A 134 10.58 11.88 10.75
CA ASP A 134 9.44 11.22 11.36
C ASP A 134 9.60 9.69 11.31
N PHE A 135 10.47 9.16 12.18
CA PHE A 135 10.77 7.72 12.22
C PHE A 135 9.57 6.85 12.57
N LYS A 136 8.61 7.38 13.35
CA LYS A 136 7.38 6.65 13.64
C LYS A 136 6.58 6.47 12.34
N LYS A 137 6.38 7.55 11.59
CA LYS A 137 5.68 7.48 10.32
C LYS A 137 6.42 6.64 9.30
N SER A 138 7.75 6.75 9.24
CA SER A 138 8.57 5.90 8.39
C SER A 138 8.42 4.41 8.72
N ALA A 139 8.38 4.03 10.01
CA ALA A 139 8.16 2.64 10.41
C ALA A 139 6.76 2.13 10.02
N GLU A 140 5.73 2.96 10.17
CA GLU A 140 4.37 2.65 9.70
C GLU A 140 4.34 2.37 8.19
N ILE A 141 4.94 3.25 7.38
CA ILE A 141 5.01 3.10 5.92
C ILE A 141 5.83 1.86 5.53
N TYR A 142 6.95 1.62 6.20
CA TYR A 142 7.75 0.40 5.98
C TYR A 142 6.91 -0.87 6.19
N GLY A 143 6.07 -0.90 7.24
CA GLY A 143 5.12 -1.99 7.45
C GLY A 143 4.11 -2.15 6.32
N VAL A 144 3.59 -1.05 5.76
CA VAL A 144 2.73 -1.08 4.57
C VAL A 144 3.46 -1.68 3.37
N MET A 145 4.73 -1.33 3.16
CA MET A 145 5.56 -1.90 2.09
C MET A 145 5.77 -3.41 2.27
N VAL A 146 6.03 -3.89 3.49
CA VAL A 146 6.12 -5.33 3.79
C VAL A 146 4.81 -6.04 3.44
N ASN A 147 3.67 -5.48 3.81
CA ASN A 147 2.36 -6.05 3.48
C ASN A 147 2.10 -6.09 1.97
N ALA A 148 2.58 -5.10 1.22
CA ALA A 148 2.50 -5.08 -0.24
C ALA A 148 3.34 -6.19 -0.88
N CYS A 149 4.55 -6.48 -0.36
CA CYS A 149 5.36 -7.63 -0.80
C CYS A 149 4.59 -8.94 -0.63
N VAL A 150 4.06 -9.18 0.57
CA VAL A 150 3.28 -10.40 0.88
C VAL A 150 2.06 -10.50 -0.06
N SER A 151 1.31 -9.41 -0.21
CA SER A 151 0.09 -9.39 -1.02
C SER A 151 0.36 -9.64 -2.50
N CYS A 152 1.45 -9.10 -3.04
CA CYS A 152 1.85 -9.30 -4.44
C CYS A 152 2.32 -10.73 -4.67
N HIS A 153 3.20 -11.24 -3.81
CA HIS A 153 3.77 -12.57 -3.95
C HIS A 153 2.72 -13.67 -3.80
N THR A 154 1.75 -13.48 -2.91
CA THR A 154 0.61 -14.40 -2.74
C THR A 154 -0.19 -14.57 -4.03
N GLN A 155 -0.26 -13.54 -4.87
CA GLN A 155 -1.07 -13.55 -6.10
C GLN A 155 -0.28 -13.95 -7.35
N PHE A 156 0.97 -13.49 -7.47
CA PHE A 156 1.72 -13.55 -8.74
C PHE A 156 2.99 -14.41 -8.68
N ALA A 157 3.38 -14.91 -7.50
CA ALA A 157 4.64 -15.63 -7.31
C ALA A 157 4.49 -16.90 -6.46
N GLN A 158 3.36 -17.61 -6.62
CA GLN A 158 3.04 -18.79 -5.79
C GLN A 158 4.02 -19.95 -5.96
N GLU A 159 4.53 -20.17 -7.17
CA GLU A 159 5.54 -21.22 -7.40
C GLU A 159 6.85 -20.92 -6.66
N GLN A 160 7.22 -19.64 -6.59
CA GLN A 160 8.43 -19.19 -5.92
C GLN A 160 8.27 -19.12 -4.38
N PHE A 161 7.05 -18.86 -3.91
CA PHE A 161 6.71 -18.69 -2.49
C PHE A 161 5.48 -19.53 -2.10
N PRO A 162 5.57 -20.88 -2.15
CA PRO A 162 4.42 -21.78 -1.95
C PRO A 162 3.78 -21.66 -0.56
N ASP A 163 4.54 -21.19 0.42
CA ASP A 163 4.11 -21.04 1.80
C ASP A 163 3.10 -19.91 2.00
N LEU A 164 3.11 -18.88 1.13
CA LEU A 164 2.16 -17.77 1.19
C LEU A 164 0.76 -18.18 0.74
N ASN A 165 0.63 -19.29 0.00
CA ASN A 165 -0.67 -19.82 -0.42
C ASN A 165 -1.37 -20.61 0.69
N ARG A 166 -0.62 -21.16 1.66
CA ARG A 166 -1.17 -22.02 2.73
C ARG A 166 -2.09 -21.30 3.72
N GLN A 167 -2.13 -19.96 3.71
CA GLN A 167 -3.04 -19.19 4.57
C GLN A 167 -4.44 -19.00 3.98
N GLN A 168 -4.67 -19.37 2.72
CA GLN A 168 -6.00 -19.28 2.09
C GLN A 168 -6.87 -20.54 2.30
N GLU A 169 -6.29 -21.60 2.88
CA GLU A 169 -6.94 -22.92 3.09
C GLU A 169 -7.36 -23.17 4.56
N ARG A 170 -7.18 -22.19 5.46
CA ARG A 170 -7.58 -22.26 6.88
C ARG A 170 -8.67 -21.27 7.20
#